data_AF-E0XZ99-F1
#
_entry.id   AF-E0XZ99-F1
#
_cell.length_a   1.000
_cell.length_b   1.000
_cell.length_c   1.000
_cell.angle_alpha   90.00
_cell.angle_beta   90.00
_cell.angle_gamma   90.00
#
_symmetry.space_group_name_H-M   'P 1'
#
loop_
_entity.id
_entity.type
_entity.pdbx_description
1 polymer ?
#
loop_
_entity_poly.entity_id
_entity_poly.type
_entity_poly.pdbx_seq_one_letter_code
_entity_poly.pdbx_strand_id
1 'polypeptide(L)' 'MKTSEKIAIIIGTLLFIIFVTGLAWSISTGLAGFARSIPFWIIVIFCIFLQLYDSYKATKE' A
#
# COMPACT_ATOMS: atom_id res chain seq x y z
N MET A 1 12.99 -12.87 -14.13
CA MET A 1 13.33 -12.67 -12.69
C MET A 1 13.80 -13.96 -12.01
N LYS A 2 14.82 -13.88 -11.15
CA LYS A 2 15.18 -14.99 -10.25
C LYS A 2 14.05 -15.21 -9.25
N THR A 3 13.86 -16.44 -8.76
CA THR A 3 12.83 -16.78 -7.75
C THR A 3 12.93 -15.87 -6.52
N SER A 4 14.15 -15.46 -6.15
CA SER A 4 14.42 -14.53 -5.05
C SER A 4 13.79 -13.14 -5.23
N GLU A 5 13.78 -12.60 -6.46
CA GLU A 5 13.17 -11.29 -6.74
C GLU A 5 11.64 -11.33 -6.62
N LYS A 6 11.01 -12.41 -7.10
CA LYS A 6 9.56 -12.61 -6.94
C LYS A 6 9.15 -12.66 -5.47
N ILE A 7 9.92 -13.37 -4.65
CA ILE A 7 9.67 -13.46 -3.20
C ILE A 7 9.83 -12.07 -2.55
N ALA A 8 10.87 -11.32 -2.93
CA ALA A 8 11.09 -9.97 -2.41
C ALA A 8 9.93 -9.01 -2.77
N ILE A 9 9.42 -9.06 -4.00
CA ILE A 9 8.28 -8.24 -4.45
C ILE A 9 7.00 -8.58 -3.66
N ILE A 10 6.75 -9.88 -3.41
CA ILE A 10 5.57 -10.32 -2.64
C ILE A 10 5.68 -9.85 -1.18
N ILE A 11 6.82 -10.06 -0.54
CA ILE A 11 7.05 -9.65 0.85
C ILE A 11 6.97 -8.12 0.98
N GLY A 12 7.60 -7.39 0.06
CA GLY A 12 7.57 -5.93 0.01
C GLY A 12 6.15 -5.38 -0.17
N THR A 13 5.38 -5.96 -1.08
CA THR A 13 3.95 -5.60 -1.29
C THR A 13 3.13 -5.84 -0.04
N LEU A 14 3.29 -7.00 0.61
CA LEU A 14 2.54 -7.34 1.81
C LEU A 14 2.84 -6.37 2.95
N LEU A 15 4.12 -6.11 3.22
CA LEU A 15 4.58 -5.15 4.24
C LEU A 15 4.07 -3.74 3.95
N PHE A 16 4.10 -3.32 2.68
CA PHE A 16 3.62 -2.01 2.25
C PHE A 16 2.11 -1.84 2.50
N ILE A 17 1.30 -2.84 2.13
CA ILE A 17 -0.16 -2.80 2.34
C ILE A 17 -0.48 -2.72 3.85
N ILE A 18 0.17 -3.54 4.67
CA ILE A 18 -0.03 -3.53 6.13
C ILE A 18 0.37 -2.16 6.71
N PHE A 19 1.51 -1.63 6.29
CA PHE A 19 2.02 -0.33 6.76
C PHE A 19 1.09 0.83 6.39
N VAL A 20 0.71 0.96 5.12
CA VAL A 20 -0.13 2.07 4.64
C VAL A 20 -1.54 1.99 5.25
N THR A 21 -2.10 0.78 5.39
CA THR A 21 -3.41 0.59 6.03
C THR A 21 -3.36 0.94 7.52
N GLY A 22 -2.31 0.52 8.23
CA GLY A 22 -2.09 0.87 9.63
C GLY A 22 -1.88 2.38 9.84
N LEU A 23 -1.14 3.03 8.93
CA LEU A 23 -1.01 4.49 8.88
C LEU A 23 -2.37 5.17 8.69
N ALA A 24 -3.19 4.68 7.74
CA ALA A 24 -4.53 5.21 7.48
C ALA A 24 -5.45 5.12 8.67
N TRP A 25 -5.40 4.00 9.38
CA TRP A 25 -6.15 3.81 10.61
C TRP A 25 -5.69 4.77 11.70
N SER A 26 -4.38 4.82 11.97
CA SER A 26 -3.79 5.68 13.00
C SER A 26 -4.10 7.16 12.78
N ILE A 27 -4.00 7.65 11.53
CA ILE A 27 -4.32 9.04 11.18
C ILE A 27 -5.83 9.31 11.28
N SER A 28 -6.67 8.35 10.88
CA SER A 28 -8.13 8.48 10.94
C SER A 28 -8.67 8.53 12.38
N THR A 29 -8.10 7.73 13.29
CA THR A 29 -8.52 7.67 14.69
C THR A 29 -7.81 8.68 15.61
N GLY A 30 -6.61 9.12 15.25
CA GLY A 30 -5.75 9.94 16.09
C GLY A 30 -5.83 11.45 15.82
N LEU A 31 -5.38 11.89 14.64
CA LEU A 31 -4.99 13.29 14.40
C LEU A 31 -5.99 14.12 13.57
N ALA A 32 -6.77 13.48 12.70
CA ALA A 32 -7.43 14.18 11.60
C ALA A 32 -8.93 14.44 11.82
N GLY A 33 -9.59 13.70 12.72
CA GLY A 33 -11.05 13.67 12.83
C GLY A 33 -11.73 13.05 11.60
N PHE A 34 -12.96 12.56 11.75
CA PHE A 34 -13.67 11.74 10.75
C PHE A 34 -13.76 12.38 9.34
N ALA A 35 -13.89 13.72 9.27
CA ALA A 35 -14.00 14.45 8.00
C ALA A 35 -12.71 14.46 7.17
N ARG A 36 -11.55 14.36 7.81
CA ARG A 36 -10.24 14.39 7.14
C ARG A 36 -9.67 12.99 6.90
N SER A 37 -10.32 11.97 7.46
CA SER A 37 -10.05 10.55 7.21
C SER A 37 -10.45 10.11 5.79
N ILE A 38 -11.58 10.61 5.27
CA ILE A 38 -12.06 10.26 3.91
C ILE A 38 -11.05 10.59 2.81
N PRO A 39 -10.51 11.83 2.69
CA PRO A 39 -9.52 12.12 1.66
C PRO A 39 -8.22 11.31 1.84
N PHE A 40 -7.85 10.97 3.08
CA PHE A 40 -6.67 10.14 3.34
C PHE A 40 -6.85 8.70 2.85
N TRP A 41 -8.02 8.11 3.08
CA TRP A 41 -8.35 6.77 2.59
C TRP A 41 -8.36 6.68 1.06
N ILE A 42 -8.78 7.74 0.36
CA ILE A 42 -8.72 7.80 -1.11
C ILE A 42 -7.27 7.73 -1.60
N ILE A 43 -6.36 8.48 -0.97
CA ILE A 43 -4.93 8.46 -1.31
C ILE A 43 -4.33 7.07 -1.06
N VAL A 44 -4.69 6.43 0.07
CA VAL A 44 -4.24 5.09 0.44
C VAL A 44 -4.67 4.05 -0.59
N ILE A 45 -5.94 4.06 -1.01
CA ILE A 45 -6.46 3.16 -2.04
C ILE A 45 -5.71 3.36 -3.36
N PHE A 46 -5.48 4.62 -3.75
CA PHE A 46 -4.73 4.94 -4.97
C PHE A 46 -3.28 4.44 -4.90
N CYS A 47 -2.63 4.58 -3.75
CA CYS A 47 -1.27 4.13 -3.52
C CYS A 47 -1.13 2.60 -3.57
N ILE A 48 -2.08 1.88 -2.97
CA ILE A 48 -2.15 0.40 -3.06
C ILE A 48 -2.33 -0.02 -4.52
N PHE A 49 -3.18 0.67 -5.29
CA PHE A 49 -3.40 0.38 -6.70
C PHE A 49 -2.13 0.53 -7.54
N LEU A 50 -1.38 1.61 -7.31
CA LEU A 50 -0.08 1.85 -7.96
C LEU A 50 0.95 0.79 -7.57
N GLN A 51 1.02 0.41 -6.30
CA GLN A 51 1.95 -0.64 -5.83
C GLN A 51 1.64 -2.00 -6.47
N LEU A 52 0.35 -2.35 -6.61
CA LEU A 52 -0.07 -3.58 -7.28
C LEU A 52 0.26 -3.53 -8.79
N TYR A 53 0.07 -2.38 -9.44
CA TYR A 53 0.43 -2.20 -10.84
C TYR A 53 1.94 -2.33 -11.06
N ASP A 54 2.75 -1.70 -10.20
CA ASP A 54 4.21 -1.78 -10.25
C ASP A 54 4.70 -3.21 -10.02
N SER A 55 4.13 -3.91 -9.03
CA SER A 55 4.45 -5.31 -8.73
C SER A 55 4.05 -6.26 -9.87
N TYR A 56 2.91 -5.98 -10.54
CA TYR A 56 2.47 -6.73 -11.72
C TYR A 56 3.40 -6.48 -12.92
N LYS A 57 3.76 -5.22 -13.18
CA LYS A 57 4.70 -4.85 -14.25
C LYS A 57 6.06 -5.51 -14.01
N ALA A 58 6.59 -5.41 -12.80
CA ALA A 58 7.84 -6.03 -12.39
C ALA A 58 7.80 -7.56 -12.59
N THR A 59 6.66 -8.21 -12.31
CA THR A 59 6.53 -9.66 -12.52
C THR A 59 6.41 -10.09 -13.99
N LYS A 60 6.00 -9.17 -14.88
CA LYS A 60 5.77 -9.42 -16.31
C LYS A 60 7.01 -9.18 -17.18
N GLU A 61 7.96 -8.36 -16.71
CA GLU A 61 9.33 -8.24 -17.25
C GLU A 61 10.26 -9.37 -16.77
#